data_AF-A0A3N5TZ53-F1
#
_entry.id   AF-A0A3N5TZ53-F1
#
_cell.length_a   1.000
_cell.length_b   1.000
_cell.length_c   1.000
_cell.angle_alpha   90.00
_cell.angle_beta   90.00
_cell.angle_gamma   90.00
#
_symmetry.space_group_name_H-M   'P 1'
#
loop_
_entity.id
_entity.type
_entity.pdbx_description
1 polymer ?
#
loop_
_entity_poly.entity_id
_entity_poly.type
_entity_poly.pdbx_seq_one_letter_code
_entity_poly.pdbx_strand_id
1 'polypeptide(L)'
;MNFFDIILIIILLYCLIRGILRGLLKEISSLIGVLGGFYAAYTYYKSLVIYLKRWIADPNYINILSFLIMFIFLFLMVSAVGIIIKYLL
;
A
#
# COMPACT_ATOMS: atom_id res chain seq x y z
N MET A 1 -6.98 39.23 -24.58
CA MET A 1 -6.32 37.92 -24.48
C MET A 1 -6.04 37.47 -25.89
N ASN A 2 -4.76 37.36 -26.26
CA ASN A 2 -4.39 36.99 -27.62
C ASN A 2 -4.74 35.51 -27.84
N PHE A 3 -4.96 35.07 -29.09
CA PHE A 3 -5.27 33.67 -29.38
C PHE A 3 -4.20 32.71 -28.81
N PHE A 4 -2.96 33.20 -28.75
CA PHE A 4 -1.82 32.54 -28.13
C PHE A 4 -1.95 32.32 -26.61
N ASP A 5 -2.49 33.31 -25.87
CA ASP A 5 -2.67 33.21 -24.42
C ASP A 5 -3.67 32.11 -24.05
N ILE A 6 -4.74 31.98 -24.84
CA ILE A 6 -5.80 31.00 -24.63
C ILE A 6 -5.26 29.57 -24.83
N ILE A 7 -4.45 29.36 -25.88
CA ILE A 7 -3.81 28.06 -26.14
C ILE A 7 -2.86 27.68 -24.99
N LEU A 8 -2.06 28.64 -24.52
CA LEU A 8 -1.15 28.44 -23.40
C LEU A 8 -1.89 28.02 -22.14
N ILE A 9 -2.96 28.73 -21.79
CA ILE A 9 -3.81 28.42 -20.63
C ILE A 9 -4.35 26.99 -20.71
N ILE A 10 -4.86 26.55 -21.87
CA ILE A 10 -5.43 25.22 -22.04
C ILE A 10 -4.37 24.12 -21.84
N ILE A 11 -3.17 24.29 -22.41
CA ILE A 11 -2.07 23.34 -22.26
C ILE A 11 -1.61 23.27 -20.80
N LEU A 12 -1.52 24.43 -20.14
CA LEU A 12 -1.09 24.52 -18.75
C LEU A 12 -2.11 23.87 -17.81
N LEU A 13 -3.40 24.11 -18.04
CA LEU A 13 -4.48 23.48 -17.27
C LEU A 13 -4.46 21.96 -17.43
N TYR A 14 -4.30 21.47 -18.66
CA TYR A 14 -4.22 20.04 -18.94
C TYR A 14 -3.01 19.39 -18.26
N CYS A 15 -1.84 20.03 -18.35
CA CYS A 15 -0.62 19.53 -17.71
C CYS A 15 -0.76 19.50 -16.17
N LEU A 16 -1.38 20.53 -15.60
CA LEU A 16 -1.64 20.63 -14.16
C LEU A 16 -2.58 19.54 -13.67
N ILE A 17 -3.73 19.37 -14.32
CA ILE A 17 -4.72 18.34 -13.98
C ILE A 17 -4.10 16.95 -14.10
N ARG A 18 -3.41 16.67 -15.20
CA ARG A 18 -2.79 15.37 -15.44
C ARG A 18 -1.63 15.10 -14.47
N GLY A 19 -0.86 16.12 -14.10
CA GLY A 19 0.21 16.03 -13.11
C GLY A 19 -0.31 15.70 -11.72
N ILE A 20 -1.33 16.43 -11.26
CA ILE A 20 -1.96 16.22 -9.95
C ILE A 20 -2.62 14.84 -9.88
N LEU A 21 -3.41 14.45 -10.88
CA LEU A 21 -4.10 13.16 -10.87
C LEU A 21 -3.11 11.98 -10.85
N ARG A 22 -2.01 12.05 -11.63
CA ARG A 22 -0.99 10.98 -11.62
C ARG A 22 -0.23 10.89 -10.30
N GLY A 23 0.09 12.03 -9.69
CA GLY A 23 0.74 12.06 -8.36
C GLY A 23 -0.19 11.48 -7.28
N LEU A 24 -1.43 11.96 -7.25
CA LEU A 24 -2.43 11.56 -6.26
C LEU A 24 -2.77 10.06 -6.35
N LEU A 25 -2.97 9.54 -7.57
CA LEU A 25 -3.24 8.10 -7.78
C LEU A 25 -2.09 7.22 -7.25
N LYS A 26 -0.85 7.68 -7.39
CA LYS A 26 0.33 6.95 -6.90
C LYS A 26 0.38 6.91 -5.37
N GLU A 27 0.09 8.04 -4.71
CA GLU A 27 0.02 8.09 -3.25
C GLU A 27 -1.15 7.26 -2.70
N ILE A 28 -2.33 7.38 -3.31
CA ILE A 28 -3.52 6.60 -2.93
C ILE A 28 -3.26 5.09 -3.06
N SER A 29 -2.63 4.65 -4.15
CA SER A 29 -2.27 3.23 -4.33
C SER A 29 -1.31 2.73 -3.25
N SER A 30 -0.35 3.56 -2.82
CA SER A 30 0.56 3.22 -1.71
C SER A 30 -0.20 3.07 -0.40
N LEU A 31 -1.09 4.03 -0.11
CA LEU A 31 -1.89 4.06 1.11
C LEU A 31 -2.85 2.87 1.20
N ILE A 32 -3.52 2.53 0.11
CA ILE A 32 -4.39 1.35 0.01
C ILE A 32 -3.58 0.07 0.19
N GLY A 33 -2.36 -0.02 -0.36
CA GLY A 33 -1.49 -1.17 -0.17
C GLY A 33 -1.10 -1.40 1.30
N VAL A 34 -0.73 -0.33 2.01
CA VAL A 34 -0.39 -0.39 3.44
C VAL A 34 -1.63 -0.73 4.28
N LEU A 35 -2.75 -0.05 4.05
CA LEU A 35 -4.01 -0.29 4.79
C LEU A 35 -4.56 -1.69 4.52
N GLY A 36 -4.54 -2.15 3.26
CA GLY A 36 -4.96 -3.49 2.88
C GLY A 36 -4.08 -4.57 3.50
N GLY A 37 -2.75 -4.36 3.50
CA GLY A 37 -1.80 -5.25 4.19
C GLY A 37 -2.05 -5.31 5.69
N PHE A 38 -2.33 -4.17 6.33
CA PHE A 38 -2.67 -4.10 7.75
C PHE A 38 -3.97 -4.84 8.08
N TYR A 39 -5.03 -4.64 7.29
CA TYR A 39 -6.32 -5.28 7.49
C TYR A 39 -6.24 -6.81 7.33
N ALA A 40 -5.51 -7.27 6.31
CA ALA A 40 -5.32 -8.69 6.10
C ALA A 40 -4.41 -9.30 7.18
N ALA A 41 -3.36 -8.62 7.66
CA ALA A 41 -2.59 -9.07 8.82
C ALA A 41 -3.46 -9.19 10.08
N TYR A 42 -4.34 -8.21 10.34
CA TYR A 42 -5.31 -8.25 11.44
C TYR A 42 -6.35 -9.37 11.31
N THR A 43 -6.66 -9.83 10.10
CA THR A 43 -7.59 -10.94 9.90
C THR A 43 -6.89 -12.29 10.09
N TYR A 44 -5.68 -12.42 9.53
CA TYR A 44 -4.98 -13.71 9.49
C TYR A 44 -4.04 -13.96 10.69
N TYR A 45 -3.79 -12.98 11.59
CA TYR A 45 -2.93 -13.21 12.77
C TYR A 45 -3.43 -14.36 13.64
N LYS A 46 -4.75 -14.58 13.75
CA LYS A 46 -5.33 -15.65 14.57
C LYS A 46 -4.92 -17.05 14.10
N SER A 47 -4.71 -17.25 12.79
CA SER A 47 -4.20 -18.53 12.27
C SER A 47 -2.75 -18.76 12.69
N LEU A 48 -1.94 -17.71 12.82
CA LEU A 48 -0.54 -17.82 13.25
C LEU A 48 -0.40 -18.00 14.76
N VAL A 49 -1.33 -17.47 15.56
CA VAL A 49 -1.39 -17.69 17.00
C VAL A 49 -1.46 -19.18 17.35
N ILE A 50 -2.13 -20.02 16.54
CA ILE A 50 -2.25 -21.47 16.77
C ILE A 50 -0.88 -22.16 16.67
N TYR A 51 -0.04 -21.75 15.71
CA TYR A 51 1.31 -22.30 15.53
C TYR A 51 2.29 -21.77 16.58
N LEU A 52 2.19 -20.50 16.95
CA LEU A 52 3.07 -19.86 17.96
C LEU A 52 2.73 -20.22 19.40
N LYS A 53 1.49 -20.63 19.69
CA LYS A 53 1.06 -21.09 21.04
C LYS A 53 1.89 -22.25 21.59
N ARG A 54 2.59 -22.99 20.71
CA ARG A 54 3.42 -24.14 21.10
C ARG A 54 4.80 -23.73 21.64
N TRP A 55 5.23 -22.49 21.41
CA TRP A 55 6.57 -22.01 21.76
C TRP A 55 6.59 -20.93 22.85
N ILE A 56 5.49 -20.17 23.03
CA ILE A 56 5.38 -19.11 24.03
C ILE A 56 4.10 -19.33 24.85
N ALA A 57 4.17 -19.18 26.18
CA ALA A 57 3.02 -19.40 27.07
C ALA A 57 2.20 -18.13 27.32
N ASP A 58 2.80 -16.94 27.16
CA ASP A 58 2.15 -15.66 27.41
C ASP A 58 1.27 -15.17 26.24
N PRO A 59 -0.06 -15.07 26.42
CA PRO A 59 -1.00 -14.79 25.33
C PRO A 59 -0.86 -13.38 24.73
N ASN A 60 -0.42 -12.39 25.52
CA ASN A 60 -0.20 -11.02 25.02
C ASN A 60 1.02 -10.94 24.08
N TYR A 61 2.13 -11.59 24.45
CA TYR A 61 3.32 -11.62 23.62
C TYR A 61 3.07 -12.37 22.30
N ILE A 62 2.34 -13.48 22.33
CA ILE A 62 2.01 -14.24 21.12
C ILE A 62 1.17 -13.44 20.14
N ASN A 63 0.17 -12.71 20.62
CA ASN A 63 -0.70 -11.90 19.75
C ASN A 63 0.09 -10.80 19.05
N ILE A 64 0.94 -10.07 19.79
CA ILE A 64 1.77 -9.00 19.23
C ILE A 64 2.79 -9.57 18.23
N LEU A 65 3.48 -10.65 18.59
CA LEU A 65 4.48 -11.27 17.72
C LEU A 65 3.85 -11.84 16.45
N SER A 66 2.69 -12.51 16.57
CA SER A 66 1.95 -13.08 15.43
C SER A 66 1.45 -11.99 14.49
N PHE A 67 0.96 -10.87 15.03
CA PHE A 67 0.57 -9.71 14.24
C PHE A 67 1.76 -9.11 13.49
N LEU A 68 2.89 -8.91 14.18
CA LEU A 68 4.10 -8.34 13.61
C LEU A 68 4.65 -9.21 12.46
N ILE A 69 4.74 -10.53 12.68
CA ILE A 69 5.21 -11.50 11.69
C ILE A 69 4.27 -11.49 10.47
N MET A 70 2.95 -11.49 10.69
CA MET A 70 2.00 -11.41 9.58
C MET A 70 2.08 -10.11 8.80
N PHE A 71 2.24 -8.99 9.50
CA PHE A 71 2.37 -7.70 8.87
C PHE A 71 3.62 -7.64 7.98
N ILE A 72 4.77 -8.10 8.47
CA ILE A 72 6.01 -8.16 7.70
C ILE A 72 5.86 -9.09 6.48
N PHE A 73 5.27 -10.27 6.68
CA PHE A 73 5.06 -11.23 5.59
C PHE A 73 4.14 -10.68 4.50
N LEU A 74 3.00 -10.09 4.88
CA LEU A 74 2.09 -9.46 3.92
C LEU A 74 2.71 -8.25 3.24
N PHE A 75 3.44 -7.43 4.00
CA PHE A 75 4.14 -6.28 3.44
C PHE A 75 5.16 -6.70 2.38
N LEU A 76 5.94 -7.76 2.65
CA LEU A 76 6.85 -8.36 1.68
C LEU A 76 6.12 -8.89 0.44
N MET A 77 5.00 -9.60 0.61
CA MET A 77 4.17 -10.10 -0.50
C MET A 77 3.62 -8.98 -1.38
N VAL A 78 2.99 -7.96 -0.78
CA VAL A 78 2.44 -6.81 -1.50
C VAL A 78 3.55 -6.02 -2.18
N SER A 79 4.68 -5.82 -1.50
CA SER A 79 5.83 -5.11 -2.07
C SER A 79 6.48 -5.90 -3.22
N ALA A 80 6.55 -7.23 -3.13
CA ALA A 80 7.04 -8.08 -4.21
C ALA A 80 6.13 -8.01 -5.44
N VAL A 81 4.80 -8.08 -5.25
CA VAL A 81 3.82 -7.91 -6.33
C VAL A 81 3.94 -6.51 -6.96
N GLY A 82 4.09 -5.46 -6.16
CA GLY A 82 4.29 -4.11 -6.66
C GLY A 82 5.57 -3.94 -7.48
N ILE A 83 6.66 -4.60 -7.08
CA ILE A 83 7.92 -4.64 -7.83
C ILE A 83 7.74 -5.38 -9.15
N ILE A 84 7.08 -6.55 -9.14
CA ILE A 84 6.83 -7.36 -10.35
C ILE A 84 5.97 -6.59 -11.36
N ILE A 85 4.89 -5.95 -10.89
CA ILE A 85 4.01 -5.13 -11.75
C ILE A 85 4.80 -3.97 -12.36
N LYS A 86 5.68 -3.31 -11.60
CA LYS A 86 6.55 -2.24 -12.10
C LYS A 86 7.62 -2.75 -13.07
N TYR A 87 8.00 -4.03 -12.99
CA TYR A 87 9.00 -4.63 -13.89
C TYR A 87 8.36 -5.14 -15.19
N LEU A 88 7.06 -5.46 -15.17
CA LEU A 88 6.31 -5.98 -16.31
C LEU A 88 5.69 -4.89 -17.21
N LEU A 89 5.50 -3.67 -16.68
CA LEU A 89 4.83 -2.55 -17.34
C LEU A 89 5.80 -1.40 -17.62
#